data_AF-A0A2D6E713-F1
#
_entry.id   AF-A0A2D6E713-F1
#
_cell.length_a   1.000
_cell.length_b   1.000
_cell.length_c   1.000
_cell.angle_alpha   90.00
_cell.angle_beta   90.00
_cell.angle_gamma   90.00
#
_symmetry.space_group_name_H-M   'P 1'
#
loop_
_entity.id
_entity.type
_entity.pdbx_description
1 polymer ?
#
loop_
_entity_poly.entity_id
_entity_poly.type
_entity_poly.pdbx_seq_one_letter_code
_entity_poly.pdbx_strand_id
1 'polypeptide(L)'
;MKLYHREDITFNDSLEWTTETPEGETLVKQLPNVFNCFCGFHPLPQYAPHYHYISLESQGYSNAHSLVLISGTAKSGSTAAWQVADLLTNGRSVKSHSFSDNCPSVFKFEHVIITVRHPFDQMYSNGFHLANNLHKLRILKEWEDVGRYVTLSKFQQTLGYRRDMKITFLKYEDFWNKDLKRVKFLSNLINKNISEEEAKAISTDTCIEKNYERSKLVFGENRIRMINENHIDDKRGRPGQGKALDRVTKQDILDSCEWAFDEFGYSKDF
;
A
#
# COMPACT_ATOMS: atom_id res chain seq x y z
N MET A 1 -20.26 1.20 5.01
CA MET A 1 -19.46 2.36 4.54
C MET A 1 -20.38 3.56 4.37
N LYS A 2 -20.28 4.58 5.23
CA LYS A 2 -21.02 5.84 5.02
C LYS A 2 -20.32 6.64 3.93
N LEU A 3 -21.03 6.92 2.84
CA LEU A 3 -20.61 7.94 1.87
C LEU A 3 -20.77 9.27 2.59
N TYR A 4 -19.66 9.96 2.88
CA TYR A 4 -19.72 11.29 3.48
C TYR A 4 -20.24 12.26 2.42
N HIS A 5 -21.46 12.77 2.61
CA HIS A 5 -21.93 13.90 1.83
C HIS A 5 -21.12 15.14 2.22
N ARG A 6 -21.06 16.14 1.33
CA ARG A 6 -20.35 17.41 1.60
C ARG A 6 -20.80 18.08 2.91
N GLU A 7 -22.02 17.78 3.35
CA GLU A 7 -22.66 18.28 4.57
C GLU A 7 -22.28 17.49 5.83
N ASP A 8 -21.73 16.27 5.69
CA ASP A 8 -21.28 15.42 6.81
C ASP A 8 -19.86 15.73 7.28
N ILE A 9 -19.22 16.72 6.66
CA ILE A 9 -17.87 17.16 6.98
C ILE A 9 -17.98 18.22 8.08
N THR A 10 -17.94 17.79 9.35
CA THR A 10 -17.86 18.71 10.49
C THR A 10 -16.48 19.37 10.52
N PHE A 11 -16.46 20.70 10.41
CA PHE A 11 -15.28 21.49 10.74
C PHE A 11 -15.03 21.36 12.25
N ASN A 12 -13.83 20.93 12.63
CA ASN A 12 -13.42 21.01 14.02
C ASN A 12 -13.03 22.46 14.29
N ASP A 13 -13.66 23.11 15.27
CA ASP A 13 -13.53 24.56 15.49
C ASP A 13 -12.10 24.97 15.86
N SER A 14 -11.26 24.03 16.29
CA SER A 14 -9.82 24.22 16.45
C SER A 14 -9.09 22.88 16.51
N LEU A 15 -8.03 22.72 15.71
CA LEU A 15 -7.06 21.64 15.89
C LEU A 15 -5.79 22.21 16.53
N GLU A 16 -5.42 21.67 17.69
CA GLU A 16 -4.19 22.01 18.40
C GLU A 16 -3.03 21.21 17.81
N TRP A 17 -1.94 21.91 17.48
CA TRP A 17 -0.81 21.35 16.76
C TRP A 17 0.46 22.03 17.26
N THR A 18 1.43 21.20 17.59
CA THR A 18 2.68 21.60 18.25
C THR A 18 3.81 21.64 17.24
N THR A 19 4.55 22.75 17.17
CA THR A 19 5.80 22.85 16.40
C THR A 19 6.92 23.19 17.35
N GLU A 20 8.07 22.51 17.28
CA GLU A 20 9.26 22.94 17.99
C GLU A 20 9.98 24.05 17.21
N THR A 21 10.31 25.16 17.87
CA THR A 21 11.18 26.19 17.29
C THR A 21 12.63 25.71 17.24
N PRO A 22 13.51 26.35 16.44
CA PRO A 22 14.95 26.08 16.48
C PRO A 22 15.58 26.20 17.88
N GLU A 23 14.94 26.96 18.77
CA GLU A 23 15.34 27.18 20.16
C GLU A 23 14.75 26.13 21.13
N GLY A 24 13.96 25.17 20.65
CA GLY A 24 13.35 24.09 21.44
C GLY A 24 12.02 24.45 22.10
N GLU A 25 11.40 25.58 21.76
CA GLU A 25 10.10 25.95 22.31
C GLU A 25 8.97 25.22 21.58
N THR A 26 8.06 24.61 22.33
CA THR A 26 6.84 24.00 21.75
C THR A 26 5.78 25.08 21.53
N LEU A 27 5.57 25.47 20.27
CA LEU A 27 4.47 26.36 19.88
C LEU A 27 3.20 25.55 19.63
N VAL A 28 2.17 25.73 20.46
CA VAL A 28 0.81 25.26 20.18
C VAL A 28 0.13 26.30 19.30
N LYS A 29 -0.07 25.99 18.03
CA LYS A 29 -0.93 26.78 17.16
C LYS A 29 -2.35 26.22 17.26
N GLN A 30 -3.36 27.05 17.05
CA GLN A 30 -4.73 26.61 16.81
C GLN A 30 -5.06 27.01 15.39
N LEU A 31 -5.25 26.04 14.48
CA LEU A 31 -5.77 26.36 13.15
C LEU A 31 -7.28 26.14 13.12
N PRO A 32 -8.06 27.20 12.91
CA PRO A 32 -9.47 27.02 12.60
C PRO A 32 -9.61 26.34 11.23
N ASN A 33 -10.60 25.47 11.07
CA ASN A 33 -11.01 24.86 9.80
C ASN A 33 -9.99 23.91 9.13
N VAL A 34 -9.26 23.13 9.91
CA VAL A 34 -8.26 22.18 9.38
C VAL A 34 -8.65 20.75 9.71
N PHE A 35 -8.68 19.87 8.70
CA PHE A 35 -8.94 18.45 8.93
C PHE A 35 -7.71 17.77 9.51
N ASN A 36 -7.90 16.71 10.29
CA ASN A 36 -6.82 15.77 10.56
C ASN A 36 -6.43 15.06 9.27
N CYS A 37 -5.12 14.96 8.97
CA CYS A 37 -4.69 14.12 7.87
C CYS A 37 -5.05 12.66 8.16
N PHE A 38 -5.31 11.89 7.11
CA PHE A 38 -5.57 10.45 7.18
C PHE A 38 -4.45 9.65 7.85
N CYS A 39 -3.21 10.19 7.91
CA CYS A 39 -2.11 9.57 8.64
C CYS A 39 -2.18 9.79 10.17
N GLY A 40 -2.89 10.82 10.64
CA GLY A 40 -2.99 11.20 12.05
C GLY A 40 -1.82 12.04 12.61
N PHE A 41 -0.80 12.35 11.82
CA PHE A 41 0.43 13.00 12.30
C PHE A 41 0.59 14.47 11.93
N HIS A 42 -0.25 15.00 11.04
CA HIS A 42 -0.18 16.38 10.60
C HIS A 42 -1.57 16.86 10.15
N PRO A 43 -1.82 18.18 10.08
CA PRO A 43 -3.03 18.69 9.47
C PRO A 43 -3.17 18.25 8.01
N LEU A 44 -4.39 17.95 7.59
CA LEU A 44 -4.73 17.83 6.19
C LEU A 44 -4.78 19.25 5.61
N PRO A 45 -3.95 19.55 4.63
CA PRO A 45 -3.82 20.89 4.10
C PRO A 45 -5.05 21.21 3.22
N GLN A 46 -5.69 22.36 3.48
CA GLN A 46 -6.92 22.78 2.78
C GLN A 46 -6.73 22.88 1.25
N TYR A 47 -5.54 23.33 0.85
CA TYR A 47 -5.00 23.22 -0.50
C TYR A 47 -3.80 22.30 -0.39
N ALA A 48 -3.61 21.34 -1.31
CA ALA A 48 -2.42 20.49 -1.34
C ALA A 48 -1.18 21.34 -1.02
N PRO A 49 -0.42 21.01 0.03
CA PRO A 49 0.46 21.97 0.65
C PRO A 49 1.67 22.12 -0.27
N HIS A 50 1.81 23.35 -0.77
CA HIS A 50 3.05 23.94 -1.26
C HIS A 50 3.52 23.57 -2.66
N TYR A 51 4.00 24.61 -3.34
CA TYR A 51 5.06 24.58 -4.35
C TYR A 51 6.37 23.89 -3.86
N HIS A 52 6.39 23.35 -2.63
CA HIS A 52 7.52 22.73 -1.94
C HIS A 52 7.06 21.44 -1.25
N TYR A 53 7.03 20.34 -2.00
CA TYR A 53 6.94 19.01 -1.41
C TYR A 53 8.26 18.70 -0.68
N ILE A 54 8.22 17.87 0.37
CA ILE A 54 9.46 17.27 0.88
C ILE A 54 10.06 16.46 -0.27
N SER A 55 11.12 16.99 -0.85
CA SER A 55 11.89 16.29 -1.87
C SER A 55 12.45 15.03 -1.22
N LEU A 56 12.22 13.88 -1.85
CA LEU A 56 12.89 12.65 -1.47
C LEU A 56 14.39 12.68 -1.83
N GLU A 57 14.93 13.79 -2.35
CA GLU A 57 16.37 13.99 -2.53
C GLU A 57 17.14 13.81 -1.22
N SER A 58 16.59 14.24 -0.08
CA SER A 58 17.19 14.00 1.24
C SER A 58 17.26 12.51 1.60
N GLN A 59 16.47 11.67 0.92
CA GLN A 59 16.48 10.21 1.00
C GLN A 59 17.18 9.56 -0.21
N GLY A 60 17.91 10.33 -1.03
CA GLY A 60 18.70 9.85 -2.16
C GLY A 60 17.99 9.83 -3.52
N TYR A 61 16.74 10.31 -3.62
CA TYR A 61 15.99 10.33 -4.88
C TYR A 61 16.22 11.66 -5.63
N SER A 62 17.31 11.74 -6.40
CA SER A 62 17.83 12.96 -7.03
C SER A 62 17.00 13.60 -8.15
N ASN A 63 15.80 13.08 -8.47
CA ASN A 63 14.95 13.58 -9.55
C ASN A 63 13.46 13.24 -9.30
N ALA A 64 12.75 14.09 -8.54
CA ALA A 64 11.39 13.87 -8.05
C ALA A 64 10.26 13.90 -9.13
N HIS A 65 10.60 13.97 -10.42
CA HIS A 65 9.62 14.19 -11.49
C HIS A 65 8.75 12.97 -11.84
N SER A 66 8.94 11.78 -11.24
CA SER A 66 8.02 10.63 -11.43
C SER A 66 8.10 9.61 -10.29
N LEU A 67 7.82 10.05 -9.06
CA LEU A 67 7.85 9.14 -7.91
C LEU A 67 6.59 8.27 -7.87
N VAL A 68 6.79 6.95 -7.85
CA VAL A 68 5.74 5.95 -7.70
C VAL A 68 5.81 5.35 -6.30
N LEU A 69 4.75 5.49 -5.51
CA LEU A 69 4.61 4.78 -4.24
C LEU A 69 3.91 3.45 -4.47
N ILE A 70 4.53 2.35 -4.07
CA ILE A 70 3.90 1.05 -3.94
C ILE A 70 3.64 0.78 -2.47
N SER A 71 2.38 0.56 -2.12
CA SER A 71 1.97 0.19 -0.77
C SER A 71 0.94 -0.92 -0.78
N GLY A 72 0.44 -1.30 0.40
CA GLY A 72 -0.47 -2.43 0.60
C GLY A 72 -0.09 -3.24 1.82
N THR A 73 -0.92 -4.21 2.18
CA THR A 73 -0.62 -5.14 3.27
C THR A 73 0.64 -5.95 2.95
N ALA A 74 1.37 -6.44 3.96
CA ALA A 74 2.40 -7.45 3.73
C ALA A 74 1.80 -8.60 2.91
N LYS A 75 2.52 -9.28 2.02
CA LYS A 75 1.99 -10.44 1.24
C LYS A 75 0.85 -10.19 0.24
N SER A 76 0.48 -8.94 -0.02
CA SER A 76 -0.47 -8.57 -1.08
C SER A 76 0.13 -8.54 -2.49
N GLY A 77 1.41 -8.89 -2.65
CA GLY A 77 2.13 -8.76 -3.91
C GLY A 77 2.84 -7.42 -4.11
N SER A 78 2.90 -6.57 -3.09
CA SER A 78 3.58 -5.26 -3.15
C SER A 78 5.04 -5.35 -3.59
N THR A 79 5.79 -6.39 -3.21
CA THR A 79 7.17 -6.59 -3.69
C THR A 79 7.24 -6.76 -5.21
N ALA A 80 6.36 -7.59 -5.77
CA ALA A 80 6.37 -7.86 -7.21
C ALA A 80 5.93 -6.63 -8.02
N ALA A 81 4.95 -5.87 -7.51
CA ALA A 81 4.55 -4.60 -8.11
C ALA A 81 5.68 -3.56 -8.01
N TRP A 82 6.37 -3.49 -6.87
CA TRP A 82 7.50 -2.59 -6.65
C TRP A 82 8.66 -2.87 -7.59
N GLN A 83 9.12 -4.12 -7.74
CA GLN A 83 10.23 -4.43 -8.64
C GLN A 83 9.94 -4.04 -10.09
N VAL A 84 8.70 -4.27 -10.55
CA VAL A 84 8.28 -3.84 -11.89
C VAL A 84 8.29 -2.31 -12.00
N ALA A 85 7.68 -1.62 -11.03
CA ALA A 85 7.67 -0.16 -11.02
C ALA A 85 9.09 0.43 -10.94
N ASP A 86 9.98 -0.21 -10.19
CA ASP A 86 11.36 0.22 -10.00
C ASP A 86 12.15 0.15 -11.30
N LEU A 87 12.04 -0.97 -12.03
CA LEU A 87 12.63 -1.13 -13.36
C LEU A 87 12.07 -0.12 -14.37
N LEU A 88 10.74 0.08 -14.39
CA LEU A 88 10.09 1.02 -15.31
C LEU A 88 10.41 2.49 -15.01
N THR A 89 10.80 2.81 -13.78
CA THR A 89 11.07 4.18 -13.33
C THR A 89 12.55 4.49 -13.15
N ASN A 90 13.42 3.50 -13.39
CA ASN A 90 14.86 3.56 -13.13
C ASN A 90 15.17 3.90 -11.67
N GLY A 91 14.62 3.12 -10.74
CA GLY A 91 14.88 3.29 -9.30
C GLY A 91 14.06 4.39 -8.61
N ARG A 92 13.10 5.00 -9.31
CA ARG A 92 12.26 6.10 -8.76
C ARG A 92 10.94 5.59 -8.19
N SER A 93 11.00 4.46 -7.50
CA SER A 93 9.85 3.86 -6.84
C SER A 93 10.14 3.65 -5.35
N VAL A 94 9.15 3.94 -4.51
CA VAL A 94 9.22 3.75 -3.06
C VAL A 94 8.28 2.62 -2.68
N LYS A 95 8.70 1.76 -1.76
CA LYS A 95 7.84 0.72 -1.17
C LYS A 95 7.63 1.00 0.31
N SER A 96 6.37 0.98 0.76
CA SER A 96 6.03 1.04 2.19
C SER A 96 4.78 0.23 2.51
N HIS A 97 4.67 -0.25 3.74
CA HIS A 97 3.47 -0.91 4.26
C HIS A 97 2.66 -0.01 5.19
N SER A 98 3.12 1.22 5.42
CA SER A 98 2.57 2.18 6.39
C SER A 98 2.15 3.45 5.67
N PHE A 99 0.90 3.88 5.89
CA PHE A 99 0.41 5.13 5.30
C PHE A 99 1.19 6.34 5.84
N SER A 100 1.61 6.31 7.11
CA SER A 100 2.27 7.44 7.76
C SER A 100 3.71 7.66 7.28
N ASP A 101 4.43 6.59 6.96
CA ASP A 101 5.85 6.68 6.58
C ASP A 101 6.04 7.44 5.26
N ASN A 102 5.06 7.31 4.36
CA ASN A 102 5.07 7.92 3.03
C ASN A 102 3.71 8.57 2.74
N CYS A 103 3.25 9.40 3.68
CA CYS A 103 1.93 10.02 3.58
C CYS A 103 1.78 10.76 2.24
N PRO A 104 0.86 10.34 1.35
CA PRO A 104 0.71 10.98 0.06
C PRO A 104 0.19 12.41 0.15
N SER A 105 -0.30 12.86 1.31
CA SER A 105 -0.66 14.26 1.53
C SER A 105 0.57 15.17 1.73
N VAL A 106 1.74 14.62 2.05
CA VAL A 106 2.99 15.35 2.32
C VAL A 106 3.98 15.18 1.17
N PHE A 107 4.12 13.95 0.68
CA PHE A 107 5.06 13.60 -0.38
C PHE A 107 4.39 13.69 -1.76
N LYS A 108 5.17 14.12 -2.76
CA LYS A 108 4.72 14.15 -4.14
C LYS A 108 4.90 12.77 -4.77
N PHE A 109 3.78 12.11 -5.03
CA PHE A 109 3.72 10.91 -5.86
C PHE A 109 2.83 11.21 -7.06
N GLU A 110 3.26 10.79 -8.25
CA GLU A 110 2.39 10.80 -9.44
C GLU A 110 1.42 9.62 -9.38
N HIS A 111 1.93 8.49 -8.90
CA HIS A 111 1.18 7.25 -8.78
C HIS A 111 1.34 6.67 -7.37
N VAL A 112 0.22 6.33 -6.76
CA VAL A 112 0.15 5.57 -5.51
C VAL A 112 -0.58 4.27 -5.82
N ILE A 113 0.15 3.17 -5.82
CA ILE A 113 -0.36 1.85 -6.18
C ILE A 113 -0.46 1.01 -4.92
N ILE A 114 -1.69 0.66 -4.55
CA ILE A 114 -1.99 -0.09 -3.35
C ILE A 114 -2.31 -1.52 -3.75
N THR A 115 -1.41 -2.45 -3.45
CA THR A 115 -1.66 -3.86 -3.67
C THR A 115 -2.56 -4.40 -2.56
N VAL A 116 -3.61 -5.11 -2.95
CA VAL A 116 -4.57 -5.75 -2.03
C VAL A 116 -4.67 -7.22 -2.38
N ARG A 117 -4.96 -8.04 -1.39
CA ARG A 117 -5.18 -9.48 -1.54
C ARG A 117 -6.37 -9.87 -0.70
N HIS A 118 -7.07 -10.93 -1.11
CA HIS A 118 -8.19 -11.48 -0.36
C HIS A 118 -7.83 -11.61 1.13
N PRO A 119 -8.58 -11.01 2.07
CA PRO A 119 -8.18 -10.96 3.49
C PRO A 119 -7.90 -12.34 4.11
N PHE A 120 -8.66 -13.38 3.74
CA PHE A 120 -8.36 -14.76 4.14
C PHE A 120 -7.04 -15.30 3.58
N ASP A 121 -6.76 -15.12 2.28
CA ASP A 121 -5.50 -15.56 1.67
C ASP A 121 -4.30 -14.80 2.25
N GLN A 122 -4.51 -13.52 2.52
CA GLN A 122 -3.56 -12.62 3.15
C GLN A 122 -3.18 -13.10 4.55
N MET A 123 -4.18 -13.45 5.38
CA MET A 123 -3.97 -14.02 6.71
C MET A 123 -3.28 -15.38 6.64
N TYR A 124 -3.74 -16.27 5.76
CA TYR A 124 -3.11 -17.57 5.53
C TYR A 124 -1.62 -17.42 5.16
N SER A 125 -1.32 -16.50 4.23
CA SER A 125 0.03 -16.25 3.72
C SER A 125 0.98 -15.64 4.75
N ASN A 126 0.46 -15.03 5.82
CA ASN A 126 1.25 -14.55 6.95
C ASN A 126 1.55 -15.67 7.97
N GLY A 127 1.19 -16.92 7.68
CA GLY A 127 1.48 -18.06 8.55
C GLY A 127 0.56 -18.13 9.76
N PHE A 128 -0.67 -17.61 9.67
CA PHE A 128 -1.58 -17.48 10.82
C PHE A 128 -1.99 -18.83 11.45
N HIS A 129 -1.85 -19.95 10.74
CA HIS A 129 -1.96 -21.28 11.34
C HIS A 129 -0.97 -21.53 12.49
N LEU A 130 0.03 -20.65 12.67
CA LEU A 130 1.10 -20.76 13.66
C LEU A 130 1.25 -19.50 14.54
N ALA A 131 0.41 -18.46 14.37
CA ALA A 131 0.70 -17.12 14.89
C ALA A 131 -0.15 -16.68 16.10
N ASN A 132 0.50 -15.95 17.01
CA ASN A 132 -0.07 -15.36 18.22
C ASN A 132 -0.84 -14.04 17.95
N ASN A 133 -1.55 -13.52 18.97
CA ASN A 133 -2.36 -12.28 18.89
C ASN A 133 -1.63 -11.06 18.29
N LEU A 134 -0.30 -10.97 18.45
CA LEU A 134 0.50 -9.86 17.91
C LEU A 134 0.50 -9.81 16.37
N HIS A 135 0.53 -10.96 15.69
CA HIS A 135 0.45 -10.99 14.22
C HIS A 135 -0.91 -10.54 13.70
N LYS A 136 -1.99 -10.92 14.41
CA LYS A 136 -3.35 -10.46 14.09
C LYS A 136 -3.43 -8.94 14.11
N LEU A 137 -3.00 -8.31 15.21
CA LEU A 137 -3.01 -6.86 15.37
C LEU A 137 -2.22 -6.14 14.28
N ARG A 138 -1.06 -6.69 13.89
CA ARG A 138 -0.26 -6.13 12.80
C ARG A 138 -1.02 -6.12 11.47
N ILE A 139 -1.67 -7.22 11.11
CA ILE A 139 -2.39 -7.33 9.83
C ILE A 139 -3.61 -6.41 9.83
N LEU A 140 -4.30 -6.28 10.96
CA LEU A 140 -5.39 -5.33 11.11
C LEU A 140 -4.92 -3.88 10.91
N LYS A 141 -3.78 -3.50 11.50
CA LYS A 141 -3.16 -2.19 11.26
C LYS A 141 -2.81 -1.96 9.79
N GLU A 142 -2.28 -2.99 9.11
CA GLU A 142 -2.00 -2.90 7.67
C GLU A 142 -3.29 -2.69 6.85
N TRP A 143 -4.42 -3.30 7.24
CA TRP A 143 -5.72 -3.04 6.62
C TRP A 143 -6.26 -1.65 6.95
N GLU A 144 -6.08 -1.15 8.16
CA GLU A 144 -6.41 0.25 8.50
C GLU A 144 -5.68 1.23 7.59
N ASP A 145 -4.39 0.98 7.29
CA ASP A 145 -3.62 1.78 6.34
C ASP A 145 -4.17 1.69 4.91
N VAL A 146 -4.60 0.51 4.45
CA VAL A 146 -5.34 0.39 3.17
C VAL A 146 -6.64 1.21 3.21
N GLY A 147 -7.37 1.19 4.32
CA GLY A 147 -8.59 1.98 4.53
C GLY A 147 -8.34 3.49 4.45
N ARG A 148 -7.18 3.97 4.92
CA ARG A 148 -6.75 5.37 4.77
C ARG A 148 -6.52 5.74 3.30
N TYR A 149 -5.91 4.86 2.51
CA TYR A 149 -5.78 5.08 1.06
C TYR A 149 -7.14 5.09 0.34
N VAL A 150 -8.07 4.22 0.72
CA VAL A 150 -9.45 4.21 0.19
C VAL A 150 -10.15 5.54 0.52
N THR A 151 -10.01 6.00 1.76
CA THR A 151 -10.59 7.28 2.20
C THR A 151 -9.99 8.45 1.42
N LEU A 152 -8.66 8.49 1.25
CA LEU A 152 -7.98 9.51 0.46
C LEU A 152 -8.43 9.48 -1.01
N SER A 153 -8.61 8.30 -1.61
CA SER A 153 -9.10 8.15 -2.99
C SER A 153 -10.52 8.71 -3.16
N LYS A 154 -11.41 8.42 -2.21
CA LYS A 154 -12.79 8.96 -2.21
C LYS A 154 -12.81 10.46 -1.95
N PHE A 155 -11.94 10.96 -1.07
CA PHE A 155 -11.76 12.38 -0.81
C PHE A 155 -11.27 13.11 -2.07
N GLN A 156 -10.32 12.52 -2.80
CA GLN A 156 -9.85 13.01 -4.10
C GLN A 156 -10.98 13.06 -5.14
N GLN A 157 -11.79 12.00 -5.25
CA GLN A 157 -12.92 11.96 -6.19
C GLN A 157 -13.98 13.00 -5.87
N THR A 158 -14.31 13.16 -4.58
CA THR A 158 -15.41 14.02 -4.12
C THR A 158 -15.03 15.50 -4.15
N LEU A 159 -13.84 15.85 -3.67
CA LEU A 159 -13.43 17.24 -3.47
C LEU A 159 -12.35 17.71 -4.47
N GLY A 160 -11.80 16.80 -5.28
CA GLY A 160 -10.70 17.14 -6.18
C GLY A 160 -9.36 17.35 -5.49
N TYR A 161 -9.22 16.92 -4.23
CA TYR A 161 -7.95 16.96 -3.53
C TYR A 161 -6.90 16.11 -4.24
N ARG A 162 -5.71 16.67 -4.52
CA ARG A 162 -4.60 15.98 -5.20
C ARG A 162 -4.98 15.29 -6.52
N ARG A 163 -5.70 15.99 -7.40
CA ARG A 163 -6.01 15.53 -8.77
C ARG A 163 -4.77 15.21 -9.62
N ASP A 164 -3.61 15.74 -9.26
CA ASP A 164 -2.31 15.48 -9.87
C ASP A 164 -1.75 14.08 -9.58
N MET A 165 -2.28 13.38 -8.57
CA MET A 165 -1.83 12.05 -8.14
C MET A 165 -2.88 11.01 -8.48
N LYS A 166 -2.47 9.84 -8.97
CA LYS A 166 -3.38 8.72 -9.24
C LYS A 166 -3.24 7.61 -8.20
N ILE A 167 -4.29 7.38 -7.42
CA ILE A 167 -4.38 6.22 -6.51
C ILE A 167 -5.01 5.05 -7.25
N THR A 168 -4.34 3.89 -7.26
CA THR A 168 -4.83 2.68 -7.94
C THR A 168 -4.72 1.47 -7.02
N PHE A 169 -5.81 0.72 -6.89
CA PHE A 169 -5.83 -0.53 -6.14
C PHE A 169 -5.58 -1.71 -7.08
N LEU A 170 -4.56 -2.52 -6.77
CA LEU A 170 -4.13 -3.66 -7.57
C LEU A 170 -4.43 -4.95 -6.81
N LYS A 171 -5.42 -5.73 -7.26
CA LYS A 171 -5.71 -7.02 -6.66
C LYS A 171 -4.64 -8.04 -7.04
N TYR A 172 -4.10 -8.72 -6.05
CA TYR A 172 -3.14 -9.80 -6.23
C TYR A 172 -3.66 -10.88 -7.19
N GLU A 173 -4.94 -11.23 -7.04
CA GLU A 173 -5.61 -12.30 -7.77
C GLU A 173 -5.69 -12.02 -9.28
N ASP A 174 -5.74 -10.75 -9.68
CA ASP A 174 -5.82 -10.35 -11.09
C ASP A 174 -4.54 -10.67 -11.87
N PHE A 175 -3.42 -10.77 -11.15
CA PHE A 175 -2.08 -10.89 -11.73
C PHE A 175 -1.32 -12.15 -11.29
N TRP A 176 -1.93 -13.01 -10.46
CA TRP A 176 -1.34 -14.30 -10.13
C TRP A 176 -1.12 -15.14 -11.40
N ASN A 177 0.12 -15.62 -11.59
CA ASN A 177 0.58 -16.31 -12.79
C ASN A 177 0.34 -15.55 -14.12
N LYS A 178 0.29 -14.22 -14.06
CA LYS A 178 0.09 -13.33 -15.22
C LYS A 178 1.10 -12.18 -15.20
N ASP A 179 2.38 -12.49 -15.01
CA ASP A 179 3.44 -11.49 -14.82
C ASP A 179 3.54 -10.50 -16.00
N LEU A 180 3.49 -10.98 -17.24
CA LEU A 180 3.52 -10.10 -18.42
C LEU A 180 2.33 -9.13 -18.44
N LYS A 181 1.14 -9.59 -18.01
CA LYS A 181 -0.05 -8.75 -17.89
C LYS A 181 0.16 -7.69 -16.81
N ARG A 182 0.81 -8.04 -15.69
CA ARG A 182 1.16 -7.08 -14.61
C ARG A 182 2.11 -6.01 -15.13
N VAL A 183 3.15 -6.40 -15.87
CA VAL A 183 4.12 -5.47 -16.45
C VAL A 183 3.44 -4.48 -17.39
N LYS A 184 2.66 -4.97 -18.36
CA LYS A 184 1.91 -4.11 -19.29
C LYS A 184 0.89 -3.21 -18.59
N PHE A 185 0.22 -3.73 -17.57
CA PHE A 185 -0.72 -2.94 -16.78
C PHE A 185 0.00 -1.80 -16.05
N LEU A 186 1.10 -2.11 -15.37
CA LEU A 186 1.87 -1.12 -14.61
C LEU A 186 2.54 -0.09 -15.52
N SER A 187 3.10 -0.50 -16.67
CA SER A 187 3.71 0.42 -17.64
C SER A 187 2.68 1.42 -18.18
N ASN A 188 1.49 0.94 -18.56
CA ASN A 188 0.40 1.80 -18.98
C ASN A 188 -0.09 2.72 -17.85
N LEU A 189 -0.18 2.21 -16.63
CA LEU A 189 -0.65 2.96 -15.48
C LEU A 189 0.26 4.16 -15.18
N ILE A 190 1.58 3.99 -15.28
CA ILE A 190 2.59 5.01 -15.00
C ILE A 190 3.08 5.75 -16.26
N ASN A 191 2.35 5.61 -17.37
CA ASN A 191 2.64 6.24 -18.67
C ASN A 191 4.07 5.98 -19.19
N LYS A 192 4.55 4.73 -19.06
CA LYS A 192 5.81 4.26 -19.63
C LYS A 192 5.56 3.45 -20.87
N ASN A 193 6.05 3.97 -21.99
CA ASN A 193 6.10 3.25 -23.26
C ASN A 193 7.27 2.28 -23.22
N ILE A 194 6.97 0.98 -23.29
CA ILE A 194 7.94 -0.10 -23.34
C ILE A 194 7.66 -0.98 -24.56
N SER A 195 8.69 -1.61 -25.12
CA SER A 195 8.49 -2.58 -26.19
C SER A 195 7.94 -3.92 -25.66
N GLU A 196 7.50 -4.79 -26.56
CA GLU A 196 7.07 -6.14 -26.17
C GLU A 196 8.24 -6.96 -25.62
N GLU A 197 9.43 -6.79 -26.20
CA GLU A 197 10.67 -7.44 -25.78
C GLU A 197 11.07 -6.98 -24.36
N GLU A 198 10.99 -5.68 -24.10
CA GLU A 198 11.25 -5.10 -22.78
C GLU A 198 10.23 -5.60 -21.75
N ALA A 199 8.95 -5.62 -22.10
CA ALA A 199 7.90 -6.13 -21.22
C ALA A 199 8.13 -7.61 -20.84
N LYS A 200 8.56 -8.44 -21.79
CA LYS A 200 8.91 -9.85 -21.55
C LYS A 200 10.17 -9.99 -20.70
N ALA A 201 11.19 -9.16 -20.92
CA ALA A 201 12.41 -9.15 -20.11
C ALA A 201 12.09 -8.81 -18.65
N ILE A 202 11.36 -7.72 -18.40
CA ILE A 202 10.92 -7.32 -17.05
C ILE A 202 10.04 -8.41 -16.43
N SER A 203 9.10 -8.99 -17.18
CA SER A 203 8.24 -10.07 -16.69
C SER A 203 9.05 -11.29 -16.26
N THR A 204 10.13 -11.61 -16.97
CA THR A 204 11.00 -12.74 -16.65
C THR A 204 11.85 -12.44 -15.41
N ASP A 205 12.35 -11.21 -15.30
CA ASP A 205 13.20 -10.80 -14.17
C ASP A 205 12.41 -10.59 -12.86
N THR A 206 11.10 -10.33 -12.96
CA THR A 206 10.22 -10.04 -11.81
C THR A 206 9.20 -11.14 -11.52
N CYS A 207 9.34 -12.32 -12.15
CA CYS A 207 8.46 -13.45 -11.88
C CYS A 207 8.65 -14.00 -10.45
N ILE A 208 7.70 -14.81 -10.00
CA ILE A 208 7.70 -15.36 -8.64
C ILE A 208 8.93 -16.25 -8.40
N GLU A 209 9.36 -17.02 -9.40
CA GLU A 209 10.52 -17.92 -9.35
C GLU A 209 11.82 -17.13 -9.16
N LYS A 210 12.00 -16.01 -9.87
CA LYS A 210 13.16 -15.13 -9.67
C LYS A 210 13.16 -14.47 -8.30
N ASN A 211 11.99 -14.09 -7.80
CA ASN A 211 11.87 -13.57 -6.45
C ASN A 211 12.20 -14.59 -5.37
N TYR A 212 11.86 -15.85 -5.61
CA TYR A 212 12.27 -16.96 -4.78
C TYR A 212 13.79 -17.13 -4.78
N GLU A 213 14.43 -17.17 -5.96
CA GLU A 213 15.89 -17.27 -6.10
C GLU A 213 16.62 -16.13 -5.36
N ARG A 214 16.18 -14.87 -5.55
CA ARG A 214 16.75 -13.69 -4.88
C ARG A 214 16.62 -13.78 -3.35
N SER A 215 15.49 -14.25 -2.87
CA SER A 215 15.27 -14.45 -1.43
C SER A 215 16.25 -15.47 -0.85
N LYS A 216 16.67 -16.49 -1.64
CA LYS A 216 17.67 -17.45 -1.18
C LYS A 216 19.04 -16.80 -0.95
N LEU A 217 19.44 -15.89 -1.84
CA LEU A 217 20.75 -15.23 -1.78
C LEU A 217 20.88 -14.27 -0.59
N VAL A 218 19.80 -13.58 -0.22
CA VAL A 218 19.82 -12.54 0.83
C VAL A 218 19.81 -13.12 2.24
N PHE A 219 19.13 -14.26 2.46
CA PHE A 219 18.90 -14.78 3.81
C PHE A 219 19.75 -16.01 4.16
N GLY A 220 20.40 -16.66 3.19
CA GLY A 220 21.22 -17.87 3.37
C GLY A 220 20.40 -19.14 3.67
N GLU A 221 20.96 -20.32 3.41
CA GLU A 221 20.30 -21.64 3.51
C GLU A 221 19.63 -21.96 4.85
N ASN A 222 20.11 -21.38 5.95
CA ASN A 222 19.59 -21.68 7.29
C ASN A 222 18.40 -20.79 7.73
N ARG A 223 18.30 -19.52 7.31
CA ARG A 223 17.05 -18.72 7.50
C ARG A 223 15.99 -19.07 6.47
N ILE A 224 16.42 -19.69 5.37
CA ILE A 224 15.58 -20.23 4.33
C ILE A 224 14.63 -21.30 4.86
N ARG A 225 14.94 -22.13 5.85
CA ARG A 225 13.92 -23.08 6.36
C ARG A 225 12.70 -22.35 6.96
N MET A 226 12.92 -21.33 7.78
CA MET A 226 11.82 -20.54 8.38
C MET A 226 11.08 -19.61 7.38
N ILE A 227 11.79 -19.09 6.37
CA ILE A 227 11.20 -18.21 5.34
C ILE A 227 10.58 -19.05 4.19
N ASN A 228 11.24 -20.12 3.73
CA ASN A 228 10.77 -21.02 2.66
C ASN A 228 9.68 -21.98 3.10
N GLU A 229 9.58 -22.36 4.38
CA GLU A 229 8.40 -23.10 4.83
C GLU A 229 7.12 -22.23 4.80
N ASN A 230 7.25 -20.89 4.66
CA ASN A 230 6.11 -19.96 4.83
C ASN A 230 5.86 -18.93 3.71
N HIS A 231 6.78 -18.66 2.77
CA HIS A 231 6.65 -17.49 1.89
C HIS A 231 6.41 -17.75 0.39
N ILE A 232 7.12 -18.68 -0.26
CA ILE A 232 7.07 -18.88 -1.72
C ILE A 232 7.43 -20.35 -2.02
N ASP A 233 6.45 -21.20 -2.29
CA ASP A 233 6.62 -22.55 -2.83
C ASP A 233 5.59 -22.79 -3.96
N ASP A 234 5.69 -23.90 -4.71
CA ASP A 234 4.80 -24.25 -5.83
C ASP A 234 3.29 -24.32 -5.43
N LYS A 235 3.00 -24.36 -4.13
CA LYS A 235 1.64 -24.42 -3.56
C LYS A 235 1.22 -23.10 -2.90
N ARG A 236 2.14 -22.23 -2.45
CA ARG A 236 1.91 -21.05 -1.59
C ARG A 236 2.13 -19.74 -2.32
N GLY A 237 1.07 -18.95 -2.37
CA GLY A 237 0.92 -17.77 -3.23
C GLY A 237 -0.34 -17.87 -4.10
N ARG A 238 -0.96 -19.04 -4.25
CA ARG A 238 -2.19 -19.18 -5.03
C ARG A 238 -3.37 -18.46 -4.36
N PRO A 239 -4.26 -17.80 -5.11
CA PRO A 239 -5.56 -17.37 -4.60
C PRO A 239 -6.41 -18.54 -4.10
N GLY A 240 -7.14 -18.34 -3.01
CA GLY A 240 -8.05 -19.31 -2.40
C GLY A 240 -7.45 -20.21 -1.31
N GLN A 241 -6.21 -19.98 -0.89
CA GLN A 241 -5.59 -20.74 0.21
C GLN A 241 -6.19 -20.41 1.59
N GLY A 242 -6.78 -19.23 1.74
CA GLY A 242 -7.53 -18.80 2.92
C GLY A 242 -8.69 -19.72 3.28
N LYS A 243 -9.12 -20.60 2.37
CA LYS A 243 -10.11 -21.65 2.65
C LYS A 243 -9.67 -22.58 3.78
N ALA A 244 -8.36 -22.78 3.97
CA ALA A 244 -7.82 -23.65 5.01
C ALA A 244 -7.91 -23.05 6.43
N LEU A 245 -8.17 -21.75 6.57
CA LEU A 245 -8.41 -21.13 7.88
C LEU A 245 -9.67 -21.72 8.54
N ASP A 246 -9.63 -21.88 9.85
CA ASP A 246 -10.78 -22.33 10.62
C ASP A 246 -11.87 -21.24 10.66
N ARG A 247 -13.08 -21.65 11.03
CA ARG A 247 -14.25 -20.78 11.03
C ARG A 247 -14.13 -19.59 11.97
N VAL A 248 -13.50 -19.77 13.14
CA VAL A 248 -13.36 -18.72 14.15
C VAL A 248 -12.42 -17.64 13.61
N THR A 249 -11.27 -18.05 13.06
CA THR A 249 -10.33 -17.12 12.43
C THR A 249 -10.97 -16.34 11.28
N LYS A 250 -11.78 -16.99 10.44
CA LYS A 250 -12.47 -16.31 9.33
C LYS A 250 -13.52 -15.31 9.83
N GLN A 251 -14.27 -15.65 10.88
CA GLN A 251 -15.22 -14.73 11.49
C GLN A 251 -14.50 -13.52 12.09
N ASP A 252 -13.41 -13.72 12.82
CA ASP A 252 -12.57 -12.65 13.37
C ASP A 252 -12.08 -11.68 12.29
N ILE A 253 -11.71 -12.20 11.12
CA ILE A 253 -11.28 -11.39 9.97
C ILE A 253 -12.45 -10.58 9.43
N LEU A 254 -13.63 -11.18 9.26
CA LEU A 254 -14.82 -10.43 8.83
C LEU A 254 -15.16 -9.33 9.82
N ASP A 255 -15.24 -9.65 11.11
CA ASP A 255 -15.60 -8.67 12.15
C ASP A 255 -14.63 -7.47 12.18
N SER A 256 -13.36 -7.70 11.81
CA SER A 256 -12.32 -6.66 11.85
C SER A 256 -12.16 -5.89 10.52
N CYS A 257 -12.40 -6.52 9.36
CA CYS A 257 -12.16 -5.89 8.06
C CYS A 257 -13.19 -6.24 6.98
N GLU A 258 -14.46 -6.48 7.34
CA GLU A 258 -15.56 -6.72 6.40
C GLU A 258 -15.61 -5.68 5.27
N TRP A 259 -15.36 -4.41 5.59
CA TRP A 259 -15.36 -3.32 4.61
C TRP A 259 -14.41 -3.58 3.44
N ALA A 260 -13.29 -4.29 3.65
CA ALA A 260 -12.33 -4.60 2.60
C ALA A 260 -12.90 -5.62 1.61
N PHE A 261 -13.74 -6.54 2.08
CA PHE A 261 -14.45 -7.47 1.20
C PHE A 261 -15.41 -6.72 0.30
N ASP A 262 -16.17 -5.78 0.87
CA ASP A 262 -17.13 -4.98 0.10
C ASP A 262 -16.42 -4.04 -0.89
N GLU A 263 -15.39 -3.32 -0.43
CA GLU A 263 -14.65 -2.35 -1.25
C GLU A 263 -13.98 -3.01 -2.46
N PHE A 264 -13.39 -4.19 -2.25
CA PHE A 264 -12.66 -4.90 -3.29
C PHE A 264 -13.47 -6.05 -3.92
N GLY A 265 -14.75 -6.21 -3.59
CA GLY A 265 -15.61 -7.25 -4.17
C GLY A 265 -15.07 -8.67 -3.95
N TYR A 266 -14.54 -8.95 -2.76
CA TYR A 266 -14.14 -10.30 -2.36
C TYR A 266 -15.34 -11.07 -1.79
N SER A 267 -15.37 -12.39 -1.99
CA SER A 267 -16.40 -13.25 -1.40
C SER A 267 -16.19 -13.36 0.11
N LYS A 268 -17.29 -13.26 0.86
CA LYS A 268 -17.33 -13.50 2.30
C LYS A 268 -17.59 -14.96 2.66
N ASP A 269 -17.89 -15.80 1.65
CA ASP A 269 -18.30 -17.19 1.84
C ASP A 269 -17.11 -18.07 2.25
N PHE A 270 -17.33 -18.93 3.24
CA PHE A 270 -16.31 -19.86 3.71
C PHE A 270 -16.83 -21.19 4.24
#